data_AF-A0A8J4UPW2-F1
#
_entry.id   AF-A0A8J4UPW2-F1
#
_cell.length_a   1.000
_cell.length_b   1.000
_cell.length_c   1.000
_cell.angle_alpha   90.00
_cell.angle_beta   90.00
_cell.angle_gamma   90.00
#
_symmetry.space_group_name_H-M   'P 1'
#
loop_
_entity.id
_entity.type
_entity.pdbx_description
1 polymer ?
#
loop_
_entity_poly.entity_id
_entity_poly.type
_entity_poly.pdbx_seq_one_letter_code
_entity_poly.pdbx_strand_id
1 'polypeptide(L)'
;MNKYEILFKGVRYYCTKSGPQNGVQSIIESKLVERFKPTFIQVLNESHMHSRGTDTHFKVVIVSDEFKDQRLVQQHRLVNQALSNELSNGVHALSIHTHTPENWESNSPIIPKSPGCRFATGLLPIVSSHLSDLNTEYERIDHREPIPELFENWDYSIKLPTEQELEQQQDIDIDQQDLDSSTTKTKKKKKTKKLKKKKLDDLDVPERVFDLQSTDLQPKTIDETLFKDINIKLHDYQIESVNFALSNHRGIIKCATGGGKTLILASFIKALGSEVPTVILVTKRSLITQIYNTLVNLKICEPGRVSMDFFQINTVTISTLQSVKKIQEHCLKAKVLLVDEVHEFSSPTAKKAFTFFDNAYSRFGFSATPFKSDDPVHNHTITSTFGTLLCDVTTEQLTKKNILSDALIHFYPINGPIVKLPRGTKYQSMENVVVSENEYLNESIVKLVESIPSGRIMILVKRLTHGDILSKMLPNAYWVKGDDNVETREHVIQQLRNSNEKKVVAIFSSIGYVGVDVRIHHLINASGGKDPNMTIQKLGRGLRKAEDKNQLDYHDFYFSEKVNKYLHEHSEARMTVLKKEGHPVYVENELIPLVK
;
A
#
# COMPACT_ATOMS: atom_id res chain seq x y z
N MET A 1 47.92 -21.24 -19.93
CA MET A 1 46.70 -20.40 -19.93
C MET A 1 46.52 -19.83 -18.52
N ASN A 2 46.51 -18.51 -18.39
CA ASN A 2 46.80 -17.79 -17.15
C ASN A 2 45.77 -18.08 -16.04
N LYS A 3 46.23 -18.76 -14.98
CA LYS A 3 45.56 -18.83 -13.67
C LYS A 3 45.91 -17.54 -12.94
N TYR A 4 44.92 -16.76 -12.50
CA TYR A 4 45.15 -15.73 -11.50
C TYR A 4 45.00 -16.40 -10.13
N GLU A 5 46.11 -16.47 -9.40
CA GLU A 5 46.13 -16.95 -8.03
C GLU A 5 45.96 -15.75 -7.10
N ILE A 6 44.84 -15.68 -6.38
CA ILE A 6 44.61 -14.65 -5.38
C ILE A 6 44.74 -15.31 -4.01
N LEU A 7 45.78 -14.90 -3.27
CA LEU A 7 46.05 -15.33 -1.91
C LEU A 7 45.36 -14.35 -0.95
N PHE A 8 44.32 -14.81 -0.25
CA PHE A 8 43.64 -14.03 0.78
C PHE A 8 43.46 -14.86 2.06
N LYS A 9 44.05 -14.38 3.17
CA LYS A 9 44.05 -15.02 4.50
C LYS A 9 44.43 -16.51 4.50
N GLY A 10 45.43 -16.89 3.71
CA GLY A 10 45.94 -18.27 3.67
C GLY A 10 45.03 -19.29 2.98
N VAL A 11 43.93 -18.84 2.39
CA VAL A 11 43.04 -19.67 1.56
C VAL A 11 43.31 -19.35 0.10
N ARG A 12 43.61 -20.38 -0.69
CA ARG A 12 43.82 -20.24 -2.14
C ARG A 12 42.45 -20.22 -2.83
N TYR A 13 42.14 -19.11 -3.48
CA TYR A 13 40.96 -19.03 -4.35
C TYR A 13 41.40 -19.26 -5.78
N TYR A 14 40.85 -20.30 -6.40
CA TYR A 14 41.07 -20.62 -7.81
C TYR A 14 39.86 -20.14 -8.61
N CYS A 15 40.05 -19.15 -9.47
CA CYS A 15 39.05 -18.80 -10.47
C CYS A 15 39.20 -19.77 -11.65
N THR A 16 38.29 -20.73 -11.79
CA THR A 16 38.27 -21.62 -12.96
C THR A 16 37.47 -20.95 -14.08
N LYS A 17 38.10 -20.74 -15.24
CA LYS A 17 37.37 -20.48 -16.49
C LYS A 17 36.50 -21.70 -16.78
N SER A 18 35.21 -21.62 -16.48
CA SER A 18 34.20 -22.59 -16.93
C SER A 18 33.22 -21.87 -17.85
N GLY A 19 33.60 -21.78 -19.12
CA GLY A 19 32.78 -21.17 -20.18
C GLY A 19 33.62 -20.92 -21.44
N PRO A 20 33.02 -21.02 -22.65
CA PRO A 20 33.75 -20.90 -23.91
C PRO A 20 34.46 -19.54 -24.01
N GLN A 21 35.69 -19.56 -24.54
CA GLN A 21 36.66 -18.45 -24.54
C GLN A 21 36.26 -17.19 -25.35
N ASN A 22 34.99 -17.03 -25.76
CA ASN A 22 34.50 -15.90 -26.56
C ASN A 22 33.17 -15.31 -26.03
N GLY A 23 32.87 -15.43 -24.73
CA GLY A 23 31.64 -14.91 -24.13
C GLY A 23 31.76 -13.46 -23.61
N VAL A 24 30.64 -12.73 -23.58
CA VAL A 24 30.57 -11.33 -23.09
C VAL A 24 31.11 -11.19 -21.66
N GLN A 25 30.92 -12.22 -20.82
CA GLN A 25 31.47 -12.28 -19.46
C GLN A 25 33.00 -12.10 -19.43
N SER A 26 33.74 -12.78 -20.31
CA SER A 26 35.20 -12.72 -20.33
C SER A 26 35.71 -11.34 -20.78
N ILE A 27 34.97 -10.66 -21.66
CA ILE A 27 35.28 -9.28 -22.09
C ILE A 27 35.12 -8.32 -20.92
N ILE A 28 34.03 -8.45 -20.16
CA ILE A 28 33.76 -7.65 -18.94
C ILE A 28 34.87 -7.86 -17.91
N GLU A 29 35.23 -9.12 -17.63
CA GLU A 29 36.31 -9.46 -16.69
C GLU A 29 37.64 -8.83 -17.10
N SER A 30 38.05 -8.98 -18.37
CA SER A 30 39.32 -8.43 -18.86
C SER A 30 39.40 -6.90 -18.73
N LYS A 31 38.34 -6.18 -19.14
CA LYS A 31 38.31 -4.71 -19.06
C LYS A 31 38.39 -4.19 -17.63
N LEU A 32 37.67 -4.84 -16.71
CA LEU A 32 37.65 -4.43 -15.32
C LEU A 32 38.98 -4.74 -14.62
N VAL A 33 39.62 -5.86 -14.96
CA VAL A 33 40.97 -6.19 -14.46
C VAL A 33 42.00 -5.17 -14.95
N GLU A 34 41.97 -4.82 -16.24
CA GLU A 34 42.89 -3.85 -16.83
C GLU A 34 42.71 -2.45 -16.24
N ARG A 35 41.46 -1.99 -16.10
CA ARG A 35 41.16 -0.64 -15.61
C ARG A 35 41.43 -0.46 -14.13
N PHE A 36 40.95 -1.38 -13.28
CA PHE A 36 40.89 -1.16 -11.82
C PHE A 36 41.95 -1.92 -11.02
N LYS A 37 42.75 -2.78 -11.68
CA LYS A 37 43.77 -3.64 -11.05
C LYS A 37 43.29 -4.24 -9.71
N PRO A 38 42.13 -4.91 -9.69
CA PRO A 38 41.43 -5.23 -8.46
C PRO A 38 42.13 -6.33 -7.66
N THR A 39 42.06 -6.23 -6.33
CA THR A 39 42.51 -7.29 -5.41
C THR A 39 41.58 -8.51 -5.45
N PHE A 40 40.31 -8.30 -5.80
CA PHE A 40 39.33 -9.35 -6.03
C PHE A 40 38.32 -8.91 -7.08
N ILE A 41 37.97 -9.82 -8.00
CA ILE A 41 36.89 -9.61 -8.96
C ILE A 41 36.11 -10.90 -9.15
N GLN A 42 34.80 -10.78 -9.24
CA GLN A 42 33.91 -11.85 -9.64
C GLN A 42 32.86 -11.28 -10.59
N VAL A 43 32.77 -11.84 -11.79
CA VAL A 43 31.70 -11.55 -12.74
C VAL A 43 30.86 -12.81 -12.89
N LEU A 44 29.54 -12.68 -12.73
CA LEU A 44 28.59 -13.77 -12.88
C LEU A 44 27.58 -13.42 -13.96
N ASN A 45 27.39 -14.33 -14.91
CA ASN A 45 26.33 -14.23 -15.89
C ASN A 45 25.01 -14.76 -15.30
N GLU A 46 24.07 -13.86 -15.06
CA GLU A 46 22.77 -14.16 -14.46
C GLU A 46 21.66 -14.19 -15.50
N SER A 47 22.00 -14.18 -16.79
CA SER A 47 21.03 -14.15 -17.89
C SER A 47 20.06 -15.34 -17.87
N HIS A 48 20.49 -16.49 -17.34
CA HIS A 48 19.64 -17.67 -17.15
C HIS A 48 18.51 -17.47 -16.11
N MET A 49 18.60 -16.43 -15.27
CA MET A 49 17.56 -16.06 -14.29
C MET A 49 16.54 -15.05 -14.86
N HIS A 50 16.64 -14.68 -16.14
CA HIS A 50 15.81 -13.68 -16.79
C HIS A 50 15.33 -14.13 -18.18
N SER A 51 14.07 -13.81 -18.54
CA SER A 51 13.37 -14.38 -19.70
C SER A 51 13.80 -13.82 -21.07
N ARG A 52 14.98 -13.18 -21.19
CA ARG A 52 15.36 -12.36 -22.36
C ARG A 52 16.62 -12.82 -23.12
N GLY A 53 16.99 -14.09 -23.01
CA GLY A 53 18.06 -14.71 -23.80
C GLY A 53 19.41 -14.77 -23.08
N THR A 54 20.40 -15.38 -23.74
CA THR A 54 21.76 -15.57 -23.23
C THR A 54 22.54 -14.25 -23.25
N ASP A 55 23.33 -13.96 -22.21
CA ASP A 55 24.28 -12.82 -22.11
C ASP A 55 23.66 -11.40 -21.99
N THR A 56 22.54 -11.24 -21.29
CA THR A 56 21.85 -9.95 -21.08
C THR A 56 21.96 -9.36 -19.66
N HIS A 57 22.21 -10.17 -18.64
CA HIS A 57 22.27 -9.74 -17.23
C HIS A 57 23.56 -10.21 -16.55
N PHE A 58 24.33 -9.27 -16.00
CA PHE A 58 25.60 -9.58 -15.33
C PHE A 58 25.65 -8.97 -13.93
N LYS A 59 26.33 -9.68 -13.04
CA LYS A 59 26.68 -9.18 -11.72
C LYS A 59 28.19 -9.08 -11.57
N VAL A 60 28.66 -7.93 -11.11
CA VAL A 60 30.08 -7.62 -10.89
C VAL A 60 30.30 -7.31 -9.43
N VAL A 61 31.16 -8.10 -8.78
CA VAL A 61 31.72 -7.78 -7.47
C VAL A 61 33.18 -7.45 -7.68
N ILE A 62 33.59 -6.22 -7.36
CA ILE A 62 34.96 -5.74 -7.60
C ILE A 62 35.53 -5.03 -6.36
N VAL A 63 36.75 -5.42 -5.98
CA VAL A 63 37.48 -4.87 -4.84
C VAL A 63 38.73 -4.16 -5.36
N SER A 64 38.84 -2.83 -5.18
CA SER A 64 39.99 -2.04 -5.66
C SER A 64 40.22 -0.81 -4.76
N ASP A 65 41.49 -0.43 -4.61
CA ASP A 65 41.90 0.80 -3.91
C ASP A 65 41.42 2.07 -4.62
N GLU A 66 41.11 2.02 -5.92
CA GLU A 66 40.56 3.18 -6.66
C GLU A 66 39.19 3.63 -6.15
N PHE A 67 38.50 2.78 -5.37
CA PHE A 67 37.23 3.15 -4.75
C PHE A 67 37.40 3.90 -3.42
N LYS A 68 38.65 4.04 -2.93
CA LYS A 68 38.95 4.81 -1.72
C LYS A 68 38.62 6.28 -1.94
N ASP A 69 37.95 6.88 -0.95
CA ASP A 69 37.46 8.27 -0.96
C ASP A 69 36.45 8.64 -2.07
N GLN A 70 35.95 7.66 -2.83
CA GLN A 70 34.88 7.86 -3.81
C GLN A 70 33.51 7.52 -3.20
N ARG A 71 32.47 8.32 -3.49
CA ARG A 71 31.09 7.96 -3.11
C ARG A 71 30.60 6.79 -3.96
N LEU A 72 29.70 5.95 -3.42
CA LEU A 72 29.16 4.76 -4.12
C LEU A 72 28.66 5.04 -5.55
N VAL A 73 27.98 6.18 -5.75
CA VAL A 73 27.50 6.58 -7.09
C VAL A 73 28.66 6.88 -8.05
N GLN A 74 29.76 7.47 -7.57
CA GLN A 74 30.96 7.70 -8.37
C GLN A 74 31.65 6.38 -8.71
N GLN A 75 31.72 5.44 -7.75
CA GLN A 75 32.26 4.10 -7.98
C GLN A 75 31.47 3.35 -9.08
N HIS A 76 30.13 3.38 -9.01
CA HIS A 76 29.28 2.78 -10.04
C HIS A 76 29.42 3.47 -11.40
N ARG A 77 29.62 4.79 -11.43
CA ARG A 77 29.89 5.54 -12.68
C ARG A 77 31.21 5.11 -13.32
N LEU A 78 32.26 4.92 -12.54
CA LEU A 78 33.56 4.46 -13.04
C LEU A 78 33.44 3.08 -13.68
N VAL A 79 32.75 2.14 -13.02
CA VAL A 79 32.52 0.78 -13.55
C VAL A 79 31.66 0.82 -14.82
N ASN A 80 30.57 1.58 -14.83
CA ASN A 80 29.73 1.75 -16.03
C ASN A 80 30.48 2.42 -17.19
N GLN A 81 31.38 3.37 -16.91
CA GLN A 81 32.20 4.03 -17.93
C GLN A 81 33.17 3.03 -18.59
N ALA A 82 33.79 2.17 -17.78
CA ALA A 82 34.69 1.11 -18.27
C ALA A 82 33.97 0.07 -19.16
N LEU A 83 32.66 -0.11 -18.95
CA LEU A 83 31.81 -1.07 -19.67
C LEU A 83 30.81 -0.41 -20.64
N SER A 84 31.03 0.85 -20.98
CA SER A 84 30.10 1.64 -21.79
C SER A 84 29.80 1.03 -23.16
N ASN A 85 30.80 0.45 -23.82
CA ASN A 85 30.66 -0.23 -25.11
C ASN A 85 29.86 -1.55 -25.01
N GLU A 86 29.91 -2.23 -23.87
CA GLU A 86 29.18 -3.49 -23.63
C GLU A 86 27.71 -3.21 -23.28
N LEU A 87 27.46 -2.15 -22.50
CA LEU A 87 26.13 -1.67 -22.17
C LEU A 87 25.38 -1.14 -23.42
N SER A 88 26.11 -0.62 -24.42
CA SER A 88 25.51 -0.18 -25.69
C SER A 88 25.25 -1.31 -26.68
N ASN A 89 25.93 -2.47 -26.55
CA ASN A 89 25.94 -3.54 -27.57
C ASN A 89 25.38 -4.88 -27.10
N GLY A 90 24.64 -4.94 -25.99
CA GLY A 90 23.87 -6.16 -25.62
C GLY A 90 23.68 -6.44 -24.13
N VAL A 91 24.42 -5.78 -23.23
CA VAL A 91 24.20 -5.94 -21.78
C VAL A 91 23.04 -5.04 -21.33
N HIS A 92 21.89 -5.64 -21.01
CA HIS A 92 20.68 -4.92 -20.62
C HIS A 92 20.63 -4.54 -19.13
N ALA A 93 21.32 -5.28 -18.26
CA ALA A 93 21.38 -4.96 -16.83
C ALA A 93 22.71 -5.39 -16.20
N LEU A 94 23.25 -4.52 -15.34
CA LEU A 94 24.51 -4.74 -14.62
C LEU A 94 24.32 -4.44 -13.12
N SER A 95 24.43 -5.48 -12.27
CA SER A 95 24.45 -5.32 -10.80
C SER A 95 25.89 -5.13 -10.34
N ILE A 96 26.21 -3.93 -9.83
CA ILE A 96 27.58 -3.58 -9.41
C ILE A 96 27.68 -3.56 -7.88
N HIS A 97 28.66 -4.28 -7.36
CA HIS A 97 29.07 -4.22 -5.96
C HIS A 97 30.56 -3.84 -5.89
N THR A 98 30.85 -2.61 -5.48
CA THR A 98 32.21 -2.08 -5.34
C THR A 98 32.63 -2.03 -3.88
N HIS A 99 33.84 -2.49 -3.58
CA HIS A 99 34.41 -2.45 -2.23
C HIS A 99 35.86 -1.96 -2.25
N THR A 100 36.29 -1.28 -1.20
CA THR A 100 37.73 -1.09 -0.92
C THR A 100 38.29 -2.34 -0.22
N PRO A 101 39.60 -2.62 -0.31
CA PRO A 101 40.20 -3.74 0.42
C PRO A 101 39.90 -3.70 1.94
N GLU A 102 39.97 -2.51 2.55
CA GLU A 102 39.64 -2.29 3.98
C GLU A 102 38.17 -2.64 4.33
N ASN A 103 37.22 -2.25 3.48
CA ASN A 103 35.79 -2.54 3.67
C ASN A 103 35.46 -4.02 3.43
N TRP A 104 36.18 -4.66 2.51
CA TRP A 104 36.02 -6.09 2.21
C TRP A 104 36.55 -6.96 3.35
N GLU A 105 37.65 -6.55 4.01
CA GLU A 105 38.21 -7.23 5.17
C GLU A 105 37.34 -7.16 6.42
N SER A 106 36.67 -6.02 6.63
CA SER A 106 35.90 -5.74 7.86
C SER A 106 34.54 -6.44 7.92
N ASN A 107 33.93 -6.77 6.77
CA ASN A 107 32.56 -7.29 6.72
C ASN A 107 32.44 -8.82 6.68
N SER A 108 33.56 -9.57 6.66
CA SER A 108 33.60 -10.97 6.16
C SER A 108 33.07 -11.06 4.71
N PRO A 109 33.69 -11.84 3.80
CA PRO A 109 33.30 -11.85 2.40
C PRO A 109 31.95 -12.58 2.20
N ILE A 110 30.85 -11.94 2.58
CA ILE A 110 29.51 -12.33 2.18
C ILE A 110 29.32 -11.70 0.81
N ILE A 111 29.63 -12.44 -0.25
CA ILE A 111 29.16 -12.09 -1.59
C ILE A 111 27.63 -11.98 -1.47
N PRO A 112 27.03 -10.78 -1.66
CA PRO A 112 25.59 -10.62 -1.50
C PRO A 112 24.91 -11.61 -2.43
N LYS A 113 24.00 -12.48 -1.97
CA LYS A 113 23.27 -13.34 -2.91
C LYS A 113 22.47 -12.44 -3.84
N SER A 114 22.54 -12.71 -5.14
CA SER A 114 21.69 -12.02 -6.12
C SER A 114 20.24 -12.25 -5.73
N PRO A 115 19.35 -11.26 -5.87
CA PRO A 115 17.94 -11.47 -5.55
C PRO A 115 17.45 -12.65 -6.36
N GLY A 116 17.07 -13.74 -5.70
CA GLY A 116 16.45 -14.86 -6.41
C GLY A 116 15.20 -14.33 -7.09
N CYS A 117 15.10 -14.51 -8.41
CA CYS A 117 13.82 -14.35 -9.10
C CYS A 117 12.85 -15.35 -8.49
N ARG A 118 12.08 -14.90 -7.49
CA ARG A 118 10.88 -15.59 -7.06
C ARG A 118 9.79 -15.15 -8.02
N PHE A 119 9.61 -15.93 -9.08
CA PHE A 119 8.26 -16.24 -9.50
C PHE A 119 7.53 -16.70 -8.23
N ALA A 120 6.68 -15.84 -7.69
CA ALA A 120 5.75 -16.20 -6.63
C ALA A 120 4.58 -16.92 -7.29
N THR A 121 4.77 -18.19 -7.64
CA THR A 121 3.66 -19.11 -7.87
C THR A 121 3.49 -19.96 -6.62
N GLY A 122 2.77 -19.40 -5.65
CA GLY A 122 1.96 -20.19 -4.73
C GLY A 122 0.64 -20.51 -5.42
N LEU A 123 0.71 -21.34 -6.46
CA LEU A 123 -0.41 -22.07 -7.02
C LEU A 123 0.07 -23.53 -7.05
N LEU A 124 -0.70 -24.43 -6.44
CA LEU A 124 -0.62 -25.86 -6.72
C LEU A 124 -1.92 -26.26 -7.45
N PRO A 125 -1.88 -27.34 -8.25
CA PRO A 125 -2.04 -27.29 -9.70
C PRO A 125 -3.39 -27.81 -10.19
N ILE A 126 -3.74 -27.49 -11.46
CA ILE A 126 -4.75 -28.04 -12.41
C ILE A 126 -5.12 -26.83 -13.31
N VAL A 127 -4.89 -26.69 -14.62
CA VAL A 127 -4.41 -27.50 -15.74
C VAL A 127 -3.54 -26.56 -16.59
N SER A 128 -2.35 -26.98 -17.00
CA SER A 128 -1.55 -26.27 -18.00
C SER A 128 -1.04 -27.29 -19.02
N SER A 129 -1.93 -27.65 -19.93
CA SER A 129 -1.56 -28.11 -21.26
C SER A 129 -2.68 -27.68 -22.21
N HIS A 130 -2.30 -27.09 -23.35
CA HIS A 130 -3.16 -26.62 -24.45
C HIS A 130 -3.64 -25.16 -24.37
N LEU A 131 -2.73 -24.19 -24.48
CA LEU A 131 -3.05 -22.85 -24.99
C LEU A 131 -1.90 -22.30 -25.87
N SER A 132 -1.49 -23.08 -26.86
CA SER A 132 -0.61 -22.61 -27.95
C SER A 132 -1.32 -22.35 -29.28
N ASP A 133 -2.63 -22.58 -29.40
CA ASP A 133 -3.33 -22.54 -30.69
C ASP A 133 -4.62 -21.71 -30.70
N LEU A 134 -4.62 -20.49 -30.15
CA LEU A 134 -5.71 -19.54 -30.43
C LEU A 134 -5.17 -18.14 -30.72
N ASN A 135 -4.78 -17.98 -31.98
CA ASN A 135 -4.72 -16.71 -32.68
C ASN A 135 -6.18 -16.31 -32.97
N THR A 136 -6.78 -15.41 -32.19
CA THR A 136 -8.09 -14.82 -32.55
C THR A 136 -8.26 -13.47 -31.84
N GLU A 137 -8.62 -12.47 -32.64
CA GLU A 137 -8.95 -11.11 -32.22
C GLU A 137 -10.13 -11.12 -31.22
N TYR A 138 -10.00 -10.38 -30.12
CA TYR A 138 -11.07 -10.26 -29.12
C TYR A 138 -11.97 -9.06 -29.43
N GLU A 139 -13.18 -9.34 -29.94
CA GLU A 139 -14.34 -8.49 -29.71
C GLU A 139 -14.89 -8.73 -28.29
N ARG A 140 -15.30 -7.63 -27.63
CA ARG A 140 -15.99 -7.66 -26.33
C ARG A 140 -17.32 -8.39 -26.47
N ILE A 141 -17.56 -9.39 -25.64
CA ILE A 141 -18.93 -9.83 -25.32
C ILE A 141 -19.11 -9.80 -23.80
N ASP A 142 -20.16 -9.09 -23.43
CA ASP A 142 -20.61 -8.69 -22.10
C ASP A 142 -21.75 -9.63 -21.69
N HIS A 143 -21.48 -10.69 -20.93
CA HIS A 143 -22.49 -11.41 -20.14
C HIS A 143 -21.82 -12.05 -18.91
N ARG A 144 -22.24 -11.64 -17.71
CA ARG A 144 -21.82 -12.23 -16.43
C ARG A 144 -22.77 -13.37 -16.08
N GLU A 145 -22.25 -14.58 -15.94
CA GLU A 145 -22.95 -15.66 -15.23
C GLU A 145 -22.52 -15.71 -13.75
N PRO A 146 -23.41 -16.10 -12.82
CA PRO A 146 -23.08 -16.18 -11.41
C PRO A 146 -22.25 -17.44 -11.10
N ILE A 147 -21.27 -17.29 -10.21
CA ILE A 147 -20.29 -18.31 -9.76
C ILE A 147 -20.88 -19.62 -9.11
N PRO A 148 -22.14 -19.74 -8.64
CA PRO A 148 -22.58 -20.96 -7.93
C PRO A 148 -22.65 -22.27 -8.74
N GLU A 149 -22.76 -22.25 -10.07
CA GLU A 149 -22.93 -23.49 -10.86
C GLU A 149 -21.61 -24.25 -11.15
N LEU A 150 -20.44 -23.66 -10.86
CA LEU A 150 -19.14 -24.28 -11.10
C LEU A 150 -18.73 -25.36 -10.07
N PHE A 151 -19.53 -25.58 -9.03
CA PHE A 151 -19.14 -26.40 -7.86
C PHE A 151 -20.08 -27.57 -7.52
N GLU A 152 -21.15 -27.81 -8.28
CA GLU A 152 -22.14 -28.86 -7.94
C GLU A 152 -21.64 -30.31 -8.16
N ASN A 153 -20.58 -30.53 -8.94
CA ASN A 153 -20.15 -31.87 -9.37
C ASN A 153 -18.72 -32.28 -8.93
N TRP A 154 -18.13 -31.63 -7.92
CA TRP A 154 -16.83 -32.05 -7.38
C TRP A 154 -16.99 -33.08 -6.25
N ASP A 155 -16.60 -34.33 -6.55
CA ASP A 155 -16.44 -35.40 -5.57
C ASP A 155 -15.15 -35.16 -4.76
N TYR A 156 -15.31 -34.87 -3.46
CA TYR A 156 -14.22 -34.58 -2.54
C TYR A 156 -13.57 -35.85 -1.91
N SER A 157 -13.86 -37.04 -2.40
CA SER A 157 -13.28 -38.27 -1.85
C SER A 157 -11.92 -38.64 -2.48
N ILE A 158 -10.84 -37.96 -2.05
CA ILE A 158 -9.48 -38.46 -2.30
C ILE A 158 -9.16 -39.52 -1.23
N LYS A 159 -9.05 -40.79 -1.64
CA LYS A 159 -8.49 -41.86 -0.79
C LYS A 159 -6.98 -41.69 -0.66
N LEU A 160 -6.49 -41.65 0.58
CA LEU A 160 -5.06 -41.71 0.88
C LEU A 160 -4.50 -43.12 0.60
N PRO A 161 -3.22 -43.25 0.17
CA PRO A 161 -2.60 -44.54 -0.09
C PRO A 161 -2.44 -45.33 1.21
N THR A 162 -2.65 -46.64 1.16
CA THR A 162 -2.55 -47.54 2.31
C THR A 162 -1.11 -47.80 2.69
N GLU A 163 -0.83 -48.03 3.98
CA GLU A 163 0.53 -48.25 4.54
C GLU A 163 1.37 -49.31 3.79
N GLN A 164 0.74 -50.26 3.11
CA GLN A 164 1.42 -51.25 2.27
C GLN A 164 2.13 -50.66 1.02
N GLU A 165 1.73 -49.48 0.54
CA GLU A 165 2.34 -48.83 -0.63
C GLU A 165 3.58 -48.00 -0.26
N LEU A 166 3.78 -47.69 1.04
CA LEU A 166 4.92 -46.91 1.53
C LEU A 166 6.16 -47.78 1.81
N GLU A 167 6.00 -49.09 2.00
CA GLU A 167 7.12 -50.01 2.26
C GLU A 167 7.84 -50.45 0.96
N GLN A 168 7.27 -50.24 -0.23
CA GLN A 168 7.90 -50.66 -1.50
C GLN A 168 8.84 -49.62 -2.13
N GLN A 169 9.07 -48.46 -1.49
CA GLN A 169 9.94 -47.41 -2.04
C GLN A 169 11.27 -47.20 -1.29
N GLN A 170 11.59 -48.04 -0.30
CA GLN A 170 12.91 -48.07 0.34
C GLN A 170 13.71 -49.29 -0.12
N ASP A 171 14.22 -49.25 -1.35
CA ASP A 171 15.39 -50.04 -1.76
C ASP A 171 15.87 -49.58 -3.14
N ILE A 172 16.71 -48.52 -3.16
CA ILE A 172 17.66 -48.29 -4.26
C ILE A 172 19.00 -47.86 -3.65
N ASP A 173 19.89 -48.85 -3.56
CA ASP A 173 21.32 -48.77 -3.26
C ASP A 173 22.09 -48.05 -4.38
N ILE A 174 23.02 -47.15 -4.05
CA ILE A 174 24.17 -46.81 -4.92
C ILE A 174 25.43 -46.59 -4.07
N ASP A 175 26.26 -47.64 -4.09
CA ASP A 175 27.73 -47.75 -4.03
C ASP A 175 28.62 -46.66 -3.39
N GLN A 176 29.39 -47.12 -2.41
CA GLN A 176 30.68 -46.57 -1.99
C GLN A 176 31.82 -47.11 -2.88
N GLN A 177 32.76 -46.25 -3.29
CA GLN A 177 34.14 -46.67 -3.57
C GLN A 177 35.14 -45.52 -3.32
N ASP A 178 35.95 -45.73 -2.29
CA ASP A 178 37.39 -45.46 -2.06
C ASP A 178 38.02 -44.09 -2.36
N LEU A 179 38.66 -43.52 -1.32
CA LEU A 179 40.13 -43.59 -1.17
C LEU A 179 40.62 -42.94 0.15
N ASP A 180 41.34 -43.75 0.92
CA ASP A 180 42.08 -43.47 2.15
C ASP A 180 43.20 -42.41 2.02
N SER A 181 43.51 -41.73 3.13
CA SER A 181 44.82 -41.86 3.82
C SER A 181 45.06 -40.79 4.91
N SER A 182 45.27 -41.29 6.14
CA SER A 182 46.23 -40.87 7.19
C SER A 182 46.77 -39.42 7.21
N THR A 183 46.72 -38.66 8.31
CA THR A 183 47.67 -38.80 9.44
C THR A 183 47.35 -37.85 10.62
N THR A 184 47.28 -38.46 11.80
CA THR A 184 47.84 -38.08 13.12
C THR A 184 48.52 -36.72 13.36
N LYS A 185 48.18 -36.12 14.52
CA LYS A 185 49.03 -35.47 15.56
C LYS A 185 48.80 -33.99 15.93
N THR A 186 48.13 -33.83 17.08
CA THR A 186 48.50 -33.05 18.29
C THR A 186 48.84 -31.54 18.26
N LYS A 187 47.98 -30.82 19.01
CA LYS A 187 48.27 -29.81 20.07
C LYS A 187 48.97 -28.49 19.66
N LYS A 188 48.25 -27.38 19.83
CA LYS A 188 48.56 -26.39 20.88
C LYS A 188 47.41 -25.44 21.22
N LYS A 189 47.14 -25.39 22.52
CA LYS A 189 46.19 -24.58 23.29
C LYS A 189 46.33 -23.06 23.03
N LYS A 190 45.21 -22.35 23.00
CA LYS A 190 45.03 -21.11 23.77
C LYS A 190 43.62 -21.05 24.35
N LYS A 191 43.57 -20.99 25.68
CA LYS A 191 42.38 -20.84 26.53
C LYS A 191 41.80 -19.44 26.35
N THR A 192 40.48 -19.34 26.22
CA THR A 192 39.71 -18.24 26.82
C THR A 192 38.30 -18.72 27.13
N LYS A 193 37.92 -18.54 28.41
CA LYS A 193 36.65 -18.89 29.03
C LYS A 193 35.45 -18.38 28.21
N LYS A 194 34.44 -19.22 27.98
CA LYS A 194 33.03 -18.77 27.91
C LYS A 194 32.05 -19.92 28.20
N LEU A 195 31.22 -19.60 29.18
CA LEU A 195 29.99 -20.20 29.70
C LEU A 195 29.55 -21.57 29.18
N LYS A 196 29.30 -22.46 30.16
CA LYS A 196 28.50 -23.68 30.04
C LYS A 196 27.21 -23.41 29.27
N LYS A 197 26.97 -24.22 28.23
CA LYS A 197 25.65 -24.54 27.68
C LYS A 197 24.69 -24.84 28.84
N LYS A 198 23.81 -23.90 29.18
CA LYS A 198 22.50 -24.24 29.72
C LYS A 198 21.59 -24.45 28.51
N LYS A 199 20.85 -25.55 28.57
CA LYS A 199 19.95 -26.09 27.54
C LYS A 199 19.09 -24.99 26.93
N LEU A 200 19.00 -25.02 25.60
CA LEU A 200 18.08 -24.22 24.79
C LEU A 200 16.77 -25.01 24.62
N ASP A 201 16.25 -25.58 25.70
CA ASP A 201 15.07 -26.47 25.66
C ASP A 201 13.93 -26.00 26.60
N ASP A 202 14.02 -24.83 27.24
CA ASP A 202 12.97 -24.32 28.14
C ASP A 202 12.50 -22.89 27.77
N LEU A 203 12.42 -22.57 26.48
CA LEU A 203 11.61 -21.45 26.02
C LEU A 203 10.28 -22.03 25.57
N ASP A 204 9.30 -21.93 26.45
CA ASP A 204 7.88 -22.12 26.19
C ASP A 204 7.52 -21.27 24.95
N VAL A 205 7.42 -21.95 23.80
CA VAL A 205 6.94 -21.37 22.55
C VAL A 205 5.44 -21.60 22.57
N PRO A 206 4.60 -20.57 22.76
CA PRO A 206 3.17 -20.75 22.61
C PRO A 206 2.89 -21.27 21.20
N GLU A 207 2.12 -22.37 21.16
CA GLU A 207 1.59 -22.94 19.93
C GLU A 207 0.83 -21.89 19.10
N ARG A 208 0.84 -22.14 17.80
CA ARG A 208 0.51 -21.20 16.72
C ARG A 208 -0.92 -20.64 16.83
N VAL A 209 -1.09 -19.39 16.39
CA VAL A 209 -2.35 -18.59 16.47
C VAL A 209 -3.44 -19.00 15.46
N PHE A 210 -3.20 -20.00 14.62
CA PHE A 210 -4.27 -20.61 13.81
C PHE A 210 -4.03 -22.13 13.82
N ASP A 211 -5.03 -22.85 14.31
CA ASP A 211 -4.95 -24.16 14.94
C ASP A 211 -4.27 -25.28 14.12
N LEU A 212 -3.48 -26.13 14.78
CA LEU A 212 -3.03 -27.42 14.26
C LEU A 212 -3.15 -28.54 15.30
N GLN A 213 -3.83 -28.32 16.43
CA GLN A 213 -4.08 -29.37 17.44
C GLN A 213 -5.49 -29.39 18.05
N SER A 214 -6.45 -28.59 17.58
CA SER A 214 -7.86 -28.90 17.80
C SER A 214 -8.40 -29.79 16.69
N THR A 215 -9.23 -30.75 17.08
CA THR A 215 -10.04 -31.59 16.19
C THR A 215 -11.17 -30.82 15.50
N ASP A 216 -11.21 -29.49 15.63
CA ASP A 216 -12.29 -28.65 15.13
C ASP A 216 -11.76 -27.68 14.04
N LEU A 217 -11.72 -28.18 12.80
CA LEU A 217 -11.28 -27.49 11.58
C LEU A 217 -12.23 -26.36 11.12
N GLN A 218 -13.15 -25.90 11.96
CA GLN A 218 -14.12 -24.88 11.57
C GLN A 218 -13.47 -23.49 11.63
N PRO A 219 -13.51 -22.71 10.54
CA PRO A 219 -13.07 -21.32 10.58
C PRO A 219 -13.84 -20.58 11.67
N LYS A 220 -13.15 -19.82 12.53
CA LYS A 220 -13.81 -18.86 13.42
C LYS A 220 -14.63 -17.91 12.56
N THR A 221 -15.95 -18.06 12.59
CA THR A 221 -16.89 -17.13 11.95
C THR A 221 -17.45 -16.21 13.01
N ILE A 222 -17.64 -14.95 12.65
CA ILE A 222 -18.39 -13.99 13.44
C ILE A 222 -19.79 -13.83 12.87
N ASP A 223 -20.69 -13.33 13.70
CA ASP A 223 -22.04 -12.94 13.34
C ASP A 223 -22.36 -11.54 13.91
N GLU A 224 -23.64 -11.14 13.83
CA GLU A 224 -24.13 -9.85 14.34
C GLU A 224 -23.96 -9.68 15.87
N THR A 225 -23.72 -10.78 16.60
CA THR A 225 -23.62 -10.79 18.07
C THR A 225 -22.21 -10.52 18.59
N LEU A 226 -21.22 -10.32 17.71
CA LEU A 226 -19.83 -10.05 18.10
C LEU A 226 -19.71 -8.90 19.12
N PHE A 227 -20.59 -7.90 19.06
CA PHE A 227 -20.64 -6.77 20.01
C PHE A 227 -21.93 -6.69 20.83
N LYS A 228 -22.55 -7.84 21.13
CA LYS A 228 -23.78 -7.93 21.92
C LYS A 228 -23.70 -7.21 23.26
N ASP A 229 -22.54 -7.30 23.95
CA ASP A 229 -22.33 -6.69 25.27
C ASP A 229 -22.38 -5.15 25.27
N ILE A 230 -22.22 -4.52 24.11
CA ILE A 230 -22.23 -3.06 23.94
C ILE A 230 -23.34 -2.61 22.99
N ASN A 231 -24.28 -3.49 22.67
CA ASN A 231 -25.44 -3.24 21.83
C ASN A 231 -25.11 -2.60 20.46
N ILE A 232 -23.98 -3.00 19.87
CA ILE A 232 -23.61 -2.61 18.51
C ILE A 232 -23.91 -3.80 17.60
N LYS A 233 -24.70 -3.57 16.57
CA LYS A 233 -24.96 -4.56 15.51
C LYS A 233 -24.10 -4.26 14.30
N LEU A 234 -23.40 -5.27 13.80
CA LEU A 234 -22.69 -5.20 12.54
C LEU A 234 -23.66 -5.38 11.38
N HIS A 235 -23.39 -4.71 10.26
CA HIS A 235 -24.10 -5.01 9.02
C HIS A 235 -23.56 -6.29 8.36
N ASP A 236 -24.38 -6.97 7.58
CA ASP A 236 -24.02 -8.24 6.92
C ASP A 236 -22.71 -8.14 6.13
N TYR A 237 -22.50 -7.06 5.37
CA TYR A 237 -21.27 -6.87 4.60
C TYR A 237 -20.03 -6.69 5.48
N GLN A 238 -20.19 -6.18 6.70
CA GLN A 238 -19.09 -6.04 7.67
C GLN A 238 -18.73 -7.41 8.24
N ILE A 239 -19.75 -8.23 8.55
CA ILE A 239 -19.60 -9.62 8.99
C ILE A 239 -18.90 -10.44 7.90
N GLU A 240 -19.42 -10.39 6.67
CA GLU A 240 -18.82 -11.03 5.49
C GLU A 240 -17.36 -10.59 5.31
N SER A 241 -17.08 -9.29 5.38
CA SER A 241 -15.71 -8.76 5.21
C SER A 241 -14.74 -9.32 6.25
N VAL A 242 -15.18 -9.46 7.51
CA VAL A 242 -14.35 -10.02 8.58
C VAL A 242 -14.19 -11.53 8.40
N ASN A 243 -15.26 -12.25 8.06
CA ASN A 243 -15.21 -13.70 7.83
C ASN A 243 -14.30 -14.05 6.65
N PHE A 244 -14.40 -13.33 5.53
CA PHE A 244 -13.45 -13.49 4.42
C PHE A 244 -12.01 -13.25 4.84
N ALA A 245 -11.76 -12.24 5.69
CA ALA A 245 -10.42 -12.00 6.21
C ALA A 245 -9.95 -13.12 7.14
N LEU A 246 -10.81 -13.67 7.99
CA LEU A 246 -10.46 -14.78 8.90
C LEU A 246 -10.19 -16.09 8.14
N SER A 247 -10.88 -16.31 7.02
CA SER A 247 -10.67 -17.48 6.15
C SER A 247 -9.47 -17.35 5.21
N ASN A 248 -8.79 -16.21 5.19
CA ASN A 248 -7.65 -15.96 4.30
C ASN A 248 -6.43 -15.51 5.11
N HIS A 249 -5.24 -15.60 4.51
CA HIS A 249 -4.03 -15.08 5.14
C HIS A 249 -3.71 -13.65 4.70
N ARG A 250 -4.10 -13.29 3.47
CA ARG A 250 -3.83 -11.97 2.93
C ARG A 250 -5.00 -11.51 2.11
N GLY A 251 -5.37 -10.26 2.25
CA GLY A 251 -6.36 -9.66 1.38
C GLY A 251 -6.41 -8.15 1.44
N ILE A 252 -7.06 -7.57 0.43
CA ILE A 252 -7.49 -6.19 0.43
C ILE A 252 -9.00 -6.16 0.68
N ILE A 253 -9.41 -5.40 1.68
CA ILE A 253 -10.82 -5.11 1.97
C ILE A 253 -11.09 -3.70 1.47
N LYS A 254 -11.79 -3.62 0.33
CA LYS A 254 -12.30 -2.35 -0.16
C LYS A 254 -13.64 -2.05 0.48
N CYS A 255 -13.73 -0.90 1.14
CA CYS A 255 -14.96 -0.44 1.75
C CYS A 255 -15.11 1.07 1.57
N ALA A 256 -16.19 1.47 0.90
CA ALA A 256 -16.51 2.85 0.63
C ALA A 256 -16.51 3.71 1.91
N THR A 257 -16.15 4.99 1.77
CA THR A 257 -16.16 5.92 2.90
C THR A 257 -17.57 6.03 3.49
N GLY A 258 -17.68 5.90 4.81
CA GLY A 258 -18.97 5.81 5.51
C GLY A 258 -19.42 4.38 5.80
N GLY A 259 -18.90 3.36 5.09
CA GLY A 259 -19.24 1.95 5.31
C GLY A 259 -18.66 1.30 6.58
N GLY A 260 -18.08 2.07 7.50
CA GLY A 260 -17.58 1.52 8.77
C GLY A 260 -16.28 0.71 8.65
N LYS A 261 -15.38 1.06 7.73
CA LYS A 261 -14.05 0.42 7.57
C LYS A 261 -13.28 0.25 8.89
N THR A 262 -13.27 1.27 9.76
CA THR A 262 -12.63 1.19 11.08
C THR A 262 -13.32 0.16 11.99
N LEU A 263 -14.65 0.02 11.88
CA LEU A 263 -15.41 -1.00 12.62
C LEU A 263 -15.10 -2.40 12.10
N ILE A 264 -14.95 -2.60 10.78
CA ILE A 264 -14.49 -3.87 10.19
C ILE A 264 -13.10 -4.23 10.73
N LEU A 265 -12.16 -3.28 10.72
CA LEU A 265 -10.81 -3.50 11.25
C LEU A 265 -10.83 -3.87 12.74
N ALA A 266 -11.62 -3.17 13.55
CA ALA A 266 -11.77 -3.46 14.97
C ALA A 266 -12.44 -4.82 15.22
N SER A 267 -13.46 -5.17 14.43
CA SER A 267 -14.15 -6.47 14.47
C SER A 267 -13.19 -7.61 14.16
N PHE A 268 -12.31 -7.43 13.17
CA PHE A 268 -11.28 -8.40 12.83
C PHE A 268 -10.33 -8.62 14.03
N ILE A 269 -9.85 -7.57 14.69
CA ILE A 269 -9.00 -7.70 15.88
C ILE A 269 -9.74 -8.41 17.02
N LYS A 270 -11.01 -8.08 17.26
CA LYS A 270 -11.81 -8.76 18.28
C LYS A 270 -11.97 -10.25 17.99
N ALA A 271 -12.22 -10.61 16.73
CA ALA A 271 -12.37 -11.99 16.30
C ALA A 271 -11.06 -12.79 16.37
N LEU A 272 -9.93 -12.13 16.07
CA LEU A 272 -8.59 -12.71 16.20
C LEU A 272 -8.21 -12.99 17.66
N GLY A 273 -8.57 -12.09 18.56
CA GLY A 273 -8.07 -12.07 19.94
C GLY A 273 -7.01 -10.98 20.13
N SER A 274 -7.15 -10.19 21.20
CA SER A 274 -6.25 -9.05 21.50
C SER A 274 -4.85 -9.47 21.98
N GLU A 275 -4.70 -10.75 22.33
CA GLU A 275 -3.46 -11.42 22.67
C GLU A 275 -2.59 -11.74 21.44
N VAL A 276 -3.15 -11.63 20.23
CA VAL A 276 -2.43 -11.85 18.99
C VAL A 276 -1.53 -10.64 18.67
N PRO A 277 -0.19 -10.81 18.54
CA PRO A 277 0.71 -9.72 18.23
C PRO A 277 0.37 -9.06 16.89
N THR A 278 -0.20 -7.86 16.94
CA THR A 278 -0.80 -7.18 15.80
C THR A 278 -0.26 -5.77 15.69
N VAL A 279 0.22 -5.40 14.50
CA VAL A 279 0.63 -4.03 14.20
C VAL A 279 -0.27 -3.43 13.15
N ILE A 280 -0.80 -2.24 13.45
CA ILE A 280 -1.68 -1.47 12.57
C ILE A 280 -0.88 -0.26 12.08
N LEU A 281 -0.65 -0.18 10.77
CA LEU A 281 0.01 0.98 10.16
C LEU A 281 -1.01 1.97 9.61
N VAL A 282 -0.77 3.24 9.91
CA VAL A 282 -1.55 4.37 9.39
C VAL A 282 -0.63 5.45 8.83
N THR A 283 -1.18 6.33 8.00
CA THR A 283 -0.39 7.42 7.39
C THR A 283 -0.37 8.69 8.21
N LYS A 284 -1.44 8.97 8.96
CA LYS A 284 -1.65 10.22 9.69
C LYS A 284 -1.83 9.97 11.18
N ARG A 285 -1.43 10.96 11.99
CA ARG A 285 -1.56 10.90 13.45
C ARG A 285 -3.03 10.86 13.91
N SER A 286 -3.92 11.57 13.22
CA SER A 286 -5.36 11.57 13.52
C SER A 286 -5.98 10.18 13.46
N LEU A 287 -5.52 9.32 12.54
CA LEU A 287 -5.97 7.95 12.41
C LEU A 287 -5.54 7.08 13.61
N ILE A 288 -4.41 7.38 14.25
CA ILE A 288 -3.99 6.68 15.48
C ILE A 288 -5.03 6.90 16.58
N THR A 289 -5.38 8.16 16.84
CA THR A 289 -6.37 8.51 17.86
C THR A 289 -7.73 7.90 17.52
N GLN A 290 -8.15 7.94 16.25
CA GLN A 290 -9.41 7.36 15.80
C GLN A 290 -9.49 5.84 16.06
N ILE A 291 -8.48 5.07 15.64
CA ILE A 291 -8.46 3.62 15.82
C ILE A 291 -8.30 3.26 17.31
N TYR A 292 -7.44 3.97 18.05
CA TYR A 292 -7.27 3.78 19.49
C TYR A 292 -8.60 3.93 20.23
N ASN A 293 -9.29 5.06 20.03
CA ASN A 293 -10.57 5.32 20.68
C ASN A 293 -11.61 4.27 20.28
N THR A 294 -11.61 3.81 19.02
CA THR A 294 -12.53 2.77 18.56
C THR A 294 -12.28 1.46 19.30
N LEU A 295 -11.03 0.99 19.41
CA LEU A 295 -10.69 -0.26 20.09
C LEU A 295 -11.01 -0.21 21.59
N VAL A 296 -10.76 0.92 22.25
CA VAL A 296 -11.06 1.13 23.68
C VAL A 296 -12.57 1.19 23.91
N ASN A 297 -13.31 2.01 23.13
CA ASN A 297 -14.76 2.17 23.30
C ASN A 297 -15.53 0.87 23.02
N LEU A 298 -15.04 0.06 22.07
CA LEU A 298 -15.59 -1.26 21.78
C LEU A 298 -15.17 -2.34 22.79
N LYS A 299 -14.42 -1.96 23.84
CA LYS A 299 -13.89 -2.84 24.89
C LYS A 299 -13.11 -4.03 24.34
N ILE A 300 -12.34 -3.81 23.27
CA ILE A 300 -11.54 -4.85 22.62
C ILE A 300 -10.20 -5.00 23.35
N CYS A 301 -9.47 -3.89 23.48
CA CYS A 301 -8.19 -3.82 24.19
C CYS A 301 -7.77 -2.36 24.40
N GLU A 302 -6.72 -2.16 25.19
CA GLU A 302 -5.95 -0.91 25.20
C GLU A 302 -4.73 -1.03 24.26
N PRO A 303 -4.80 -0.51 23.03
CA PRO A 303 -3.71 -0.69 22.07
C PRO A 303 -2.55 0.28 22.35
N GLY A 304 -1.34 -0.14 22.01
CA GLY A 304 -0.16 0.71 21.96
C GLY A 304 -0.31 1.78 20.88
N ARG A 305 0.33 2.94 21.07
CA ARG A 305 0.34 4.05 20.11
C ARG A 305 1.76 4.54 19.90
N VAL A 306 2.19 4.58 18.66
CA VAL A 306 3.55 4.99 18.29
C VAL A 306 3.51 6.03 17.19
N SER A 307 3.87 7.26 17.55
CA SER A 307 3.95 8.41 16.65
C SER A 307 5.11 9.32 17.10
N MET A 308 5.07 10.61 16.74
CA MET A 308 5.97 11.59 17.33
C MET A 308 5.56 11.96 18.76
N ASP A 309 4.26 11.91 19.05
CA ASP A 309 3.68 12.41 20.32
C ASP A 309 3.44 11.27 21.33
N PHE A 310 3.33 10.04 20.84
CA PHE A 310 3.09 8.84 21.65
C PHE A 310 4.19 7.81 21.42
N PHE A 311 4.64 7.17 22.49
CA PHE A 311 5.53 6.01 22.41
C PHE A 311 5.13 4.98 23.46
N GLN A 312 4.17 4.13 23.09
CA GLN A 312 3.72 3.01 23.91
C GLN A 312 3.50 1.79 23.00
N ILE A 313 4.09 0.67 23.37
CA ILE A 313 4.00 -0.60 22.64
C ILE A 313 3.22 -1.58 23.50
N ASN A 314 2.13 -2.14 22.95
CA ASN A 314 1.36 -3.25 23.54
C ASN A 314 1.25 -4.38 22.50
N THR A 315 0.56 -5.46 22.82
CA THR A 315 0.35 -6.60 21.90
C THR A 315 -0.32 -6.18 20.59
N VAL A 316 -1.37 -5.38 20.68
CA VAL A 316 -1.93 -4.64 19.54
C VAL A 316 -1.33 -3.24 19.57
N THR A 317 -0.60 -2.84 18.53
CA THR A 317 0.06 -1.52 18.45
C THR A 317 -0.30 -0.80 17.15
N ILE A 318 -0.74 0.45 17.26
CA ILE A 318 -0.99 1.36 16.13
C ILE A 318 0.22 2.27 15.95
N SER A 319 0.80 2.30 14.74
CA SER A 319 1.97 3.10 14.43
C SER A 319 1.81 3.89 13.14
N THR A 320 2.39 5.10 13.08
CA THR A 320 2.61 5.74 11.78
C THR A 320 3.71 5.01 11.01
N LEU A 321 3.69 5.12 9.67
CA LEU A 321 4.72 4.56 8.80
C LEU A 321 6.13 5.06 9.17
N GLN A 322 6.28 6.34 9.54
CA GLN A 322 7.59 6.94 9.83
C GLN A 322 8.21 6.38 11.12
N SER A 323 7.39 5.89 12.05
CA SER A 323 7.83 5.35 13.34
C SER A 323 8.23 3.88 13.29
N VAL A 324 7.95 3.16 12.19
CA VAL A 324 8.19 1.71 12.07
C VAL A 324 9.62 1.30 12.44
N LYS A 325 10.63 2.08 12.03
CA LYS A 325 12.03 1.78 12.37
C LYS A 325 12.31 1.79 13.87
N LYS A 326 11.60 2.63 14.65
CA LYS A 326 11.76 2.71 16.11
C LYS A 326 11.18 1.49 16.82
N ILE A 327 10.26 0.78 16.18
CA ILE A 327 9.57 -0.39 16.72
C ILE A 327 9.87 -1.66 15.92
N GLN A 328 11.02 -1.69 15.24
CA GLN A 328 11.42 -2.80 14.36
C GLN A 328 11.35 -4.15 15.07
N GLU A 329 11.83 -4.26 16.32
CA GLU A 329 11.76 -5.50 17.08
C GLU A 329 10.32 -5.96 17.34
N HIS A 330 9.40 -5.02 17.53
CA HIS A 330 7.99 -5.32 17.71
C HIS A 330 7.34 -5.75 16.38
N CYS A 331 7.67 -5.07 15.27
CA CYS A 331 7.23 -5.48 13.93
C CYS A 331 7.68 -6.90 13.57
N LEU A 332 8.92 -7.27 13.93
CA LEU A 332 9.45 -8.62 13.71
C LEU A 332 8.72 -9.67 14.54
N LYS A 333 8.11 -9.32 15.67
CA LYS A 333 7.31 -10.24 16.50
C LYS A 333 5.84 -10.31 16.06
N ALA A 334 5.36 -9.33 15.30
CA ALA A 334 3.98 -9.25 14.84
C ALA A 334 3.62 -10.48 13.98
N LYS A 335 2.44 -11.05 14.25
CA LYS A 335 1.83 -12.13 13.47
C LYS A 335 0.81 -11.61 12.46
N VAL A 336 0.28 -10.41 12.72
CA VAL A 336 -0.71 -9.75 11.88
C VAL A 336 -0.23 -8.33 11.57
N LEU A 337 -0.25 -7.98 10.27
CA LEU A 337 -0.07 -6.62 9.77
C LEU A 337 -1.39 -6.12 9.19
N LEU A 338 -1.91 -5.05 9.78
CA LEU A 338 -3.06 -4.33 9.24
C LEU A 338 -2.61 -2.97 8.73
N VAL A 339 -3.13 -2.54 7.58
CA VAL A 339 -2.82 -1.23 7.02
C VAL A 339 -4.11 -0.51 6.64
N ASP A 340 -4.35 0.65 7.26
CA ASP A 340 -5.44 1.54 6.85
C ASP A 340 -4.95 2.53 5.79
N GLU A 341 -5.84 2.87 4.85
CA GLU A 341 -5.51 3.63 3.64
C GLU A 341 -4.34 3.02 2.85
N VAL A 342 -4.44 1.71 2.58
CA VAL A 342 -3.36 0.94 1.94
C VAL A 342 -2.86 1.54 0.62
N HIS A 343 -3.70 2.31 -0.08
CA HIS A 343 -3.36 3.04 -1.30
C HIS A 343 -2.29 4.14 -1.11
N GLU A 344 -1.97 4.53 0.12
CA GLU A 344 -0.87 5.46 0.41
C GLU A 344 0.48 4.73 0.63
N PHE A 345 0.49 3.39 0.69
CA PHE A 345 1.64 2.57 1.08
C PHE A 345 2.43 1.95 -0.09
N SER A 346 2.50 2.61 -1.24
CA SER A 346 3.36 2.15 -2.36
C SER A 346 4.75 2.77 -2.40
N SER A 347 5.06 3.69 -1.49
CA SER A 347 6.34 4.41 -1.46
C SER A 347 7.52 3.48 -1.15
N PRO A 348 8.76 3.81 -1.56
CA PRO A 348 9.95 3.04 -1.16
C PRO A 348 10.11 2.90 0.35
N THR A 349 9.67 3.89 1.12
CA THR A 349 9.65 3.85 2.59
C THR A 349 8.68 2.80 3.11
N ALA A 350 7.47 2.71 2.54
CA ALA A 350 6.50 1.67 2.86
C ALA A 350 7.04 0.28 2.52
N LYS A 351 7.62 0.10 1.32
CA LYS A 351 8.25 -1.16 0.90
C LYS A 351 9.32 -1.63 1.90
N LYS A 352 10.18 -0.72 2.36
CA LYS A 352 11.20 -1.00 3.38
C LYS A 352 10.59 -1.27 4.76
N ALA A 353 9.47 -0.65 5.11
CA ALA A 353 8.78 -0.94 6.36
C ALA A 353 8.21 -2.37 6.35
N PHE A 354 7.65 -2.82 5.22
CA PHE A 354 7.08 -4.16 5.08
C PHE A 354 8.09 -5.29 5.25
N THR A 355 9.39 -5.06 5.05
CA THR A 355 10.44 -6.07 5.30
C THR A 355 10.68 -6.33 6.79
N PHE A 356 10.11 -5.54 7.70
CA PHE A 356 10.18 -5.82 9.13
C PHE A 356 9.04 -6.73 9.62
N PHE A 357 8.14 -7.13 8.73
CA PHE A 357 6.96 -7.95 9.05
C PHE A 357 7.09 -9.37 8.50
N ASP A 358 8.30 -9.93 8.44
CA ASP A 358 8.55 -11.26 7.88
C ASP A 358 7.75 -12.36 8.59
N ASN A 359 7.49 -12.20 9.89
CA ASN A 359 6.68 -13.12 10.69
C ASN A 359 5.17 -12.81 10.67
N ALA A 360 4.76 -11.72 10.03
CA ALA A 360 3.35 -11.40 9.84
C ALA A 360 2.79 -12.28 8.73
N TYR A 361 2.29 -13.43 9.15
CA TYR A 361 1.62 -14.41 8.30
C TYR A 361 0.35 -13.80 7.69
N SER A 362 -0.40 -13.08 8.53
CA SER A 362 -1.65 -12.42 8.15
C SER A 362 -1.41 -10.95 7.75
N ARG A 363 -1.82 -10.54 6.56
CA ARG A 363 -1.60 -9.18 6.04
C ARG A 363 -2.83 -8.63 5.34
N PHE A 364 -3.46 -7.60 5.91
CA PHE A 364 -4.67 -7.01 5.37
C PHE A 364 -4.55 -5.51 5.12
N GLY A 365 -4.97 -5.10 3.92
CA GLY A 365 -5.06 -3.70 3.53
C GLY A 365 -6.50 -3.23 3.48
N PHE A 366 -6.81 -2.11 4.13
CA PHE A 366 -8.14 -1.50 4.14
C PHE A 366 -8.10 -0.17 3.40
N SER A 367 -9.04 0.08 2.49
CA SER A 367 -9.12 1.36 1.75
C SER A 367 -10.47 1.50 1.05
N ALA A 368 -10.94 2.73 0.83
CA ALA A 368 -12.05 2.96 -0.11
C ALA A 368 -11.59 2.86 -1.57
N THR A 369 -10.34 3.20 -1.82
CA THR A 369 -9.74 3.31 -3.16
C THR A 369 -8.36 2.64 -3.18
N PRO A 370 -8.26 1.29 -3.03
CA PRO A 370 -6.99 0.59 -2.89
C PRO A 370 -6.08 0.65 -4.13
N PHE A 371 -6.66 0.91 -5.31
CA PHE A 371 -5.97 0.89 -6.59
C PHE A 371 -6.09 2.22 -7.33
N LYS A 372 -5.15 2.44 -8.25
CA LYS A 372 -5.11 3.59 -9.17
C LYS A 372 -5.26 3.10 -10.60
N SER A 373 -6.12 3.73 -11.39
CA SER A 373 -6.40 3.32 -12.77
C SER A 373 -5.20 3.48 -13.70
N ASP A 374 -4.29 4.40 -13.40
CA ASP A 374 -3.17 4.83 -14.24
C ASP A 374 -1.80 4.47 -13.64
N ASP A 375 -1.76 3.61 -12.61
CA ASP A 375 -0.50 3.23 -11.94
C ASP A 375 -0.43 1.72 -11.65
N PRO A 376 -0.08 0.90 -12.66
CA PRO A 376 0.09 -0.55 -12.48
C PRO A 376 1.16 -0.91 -11.44
N VAL A 377 2.22 -0.10 -11.33
CA VAL A 377 3.31 -0.33 -10.37
C VAL A 377 2.81 -0.16 -8.94
N HIS A 378 1.98 0.85 -8.69
CA HIS A 378 1.27 1.01 -7.43
C HIS A 378 0.39 -0.21 -7.14
N ASN A 379 -0.48 -0.60 -8.08
CA ASN A 379 -1.41 -1.72 -7.89
C ASN A 379 -0.69 -3.05 -7.61
N HIS A 380 0.38 -3.34 -8.36
CA HIS A 380 1.20 -4.54 -8.14
C HIS A 380 1.93 -4.49 -6.80
N THR A 381 2.39 -3.31 -6.36
CA THR A 381 3.03 -3.15 -5.05
C THR A 381 2.06 -3.48 -3.92
N ILE A 382 0.84 -2.96 -3.98
CA ILE A 382 -0.19 -3.24 -2.98
C ILE A 382 -0.56 -4.73 -3.01
N THR A 383 -0.88 -5.27 -4.19
CA THR A 383 -1.32 -6.66 -4.37
C THR A 383 -0.26 -7.68 -3.96
N SER A 384 1.03 -7.43 -4.26
CA SER A 384 2.12 -8.34 -3.85
C SER A 384 2.34 -8.39 -2.32
N THR A 385 1.96 -7.33 -1.61
CA THR A 385 2.11 -7.28 -0.14
C THR A 385 0.90 -7.85 0.57
N PHE A 386 -0.30 -7.50 0.10
CA PHE A 386 -1.58 -7.78 0.78
C PHE A 386 -2.46 -8.80 0.08
N GLY A 387 -2.07 -9.35 -1.07
CA GLY A 387 -2.91 -10.26 -1.84
C GLY A 387 -3.98 -9.55 -2.68
N THR A 388 -4.94 -10.31 -3.17
CA THR A 388 -6.01 -9.84 -4.05
C THR A 388 -7.09 -9.08 -3.28
N LEU A 389 -8.01 -8.47 -4.03
CA LEU A 389 -9.22 -7.90 -3.48
C LEU A 389 -10.15 -9.03 -2.99
N LEU A 390 -10.39 -9.11 -1.68
CA LEU A 390 -11.30 -10.10 -1.09
C LEU A 390 -12.73 -9.58 -1.02
N CYS A 391 -12.88 -8.30 -0.70
CA CYS A 391 -14.19 -7.67 -0.53
C CYS A 391 -14.21 -6.35 -1.29
N ASP A 392 -15.30 -6.10 -2.02
CA ASP A 392 -15.56 -4.84 -2.69
C ASP A 392 -16.93 -4.30 -2.26
N VAL A 393 -16.93 -3.52 -1.17
CA VAL A 393 -18.12 -2.85 -0.65
C VAL A 393 -18.18 -1.44 -1.24
N THR A 394 -19.04 -1.26 -2.24
CA THR A 394 -19.15 -0.02 -3.02
C THR A 394 -20.16 0.96 -2.42
N THR A 395 -20.05 2.23 -2.80
CA THR A 395 -21.02 3.26 -2.41
C THR A 395 -22.43 2.90 -2.86
N GLU A 396 -22.57 2.43 -4.10
CA GLU A 396 -23.84 1.98 -4.69
C GLU A 396 -24.53 0.88 -3.85
N GLN A 397 -23.78 -0.15 -3.42
CA GLN A 397 -24.32 -1.22 -2.60
C GLN A 397 -24.83 -0.72 -1.23
N LEU A 398 -24.06 0.17 -0.59
CA LEU A 398 -24.42 0.73 0.71
C LEU A 398 -25.64 1.65 0.63
N THR A 399 -25.76 2.43 -0.45
CA THR A 399 -26.92 3.27 -0.71
C THR A 399 -28.17 2.42 -0.99
N LYS A 400 -28.07 1.37 -1.82
CA LYS A 400 -29.17 0.41 -2.06
C LYS A 400 -29.64 -0.29 -0.79
N LYS A 401 -28.73 -0.62 0.12
CA LYS A 401 -29.05 -1.19 1.45
C LYS A 401 -29.54 -0.14 2.46
N ASN A 402 -29.72 1.11 2.04
CA ASN A 402 -30.20 2.20 2.89
C ASN A 402 -29.26 2.45 4.10
N ILE A 403 -27.94 2.27 3.92
CA ILE A 403 -26.90 2.48 4.93
C ILE A 403 -26.23 3.83 4.73
N LEU A 404 -26.02 4.22 3.46
CA LEU A 404 -25.65 5.58 3.06
C LEU A 404 -26.85 6.29 2.43
N SER A 405 -26.81 7.62 2.42
CA SER A 405 -27.78 8.46 1.70
C SER A 405 -27.47 8.45 0.20
N ASP A 406 -28.48 8.74 -0.62
CA ASP A 406 -28.27 9.05 -2.04
C ASP A 406 -27.49 10.36 -2.22
N ALA A 407 -26.91 10.54 -3.40
CA ALA A 407 -26.21 11.76 -3.79
C ALA A 407 -26.76 12.30 -5.12
N LEU A 408 -27.05 13.60 -5.19
CA LEU A 408 -27.22 14.31 -6.46
C LEU A 408 -25.99 15.16 -6.70
N ILE A 409 -25.39 15.00 -7.88
CA ILE A 409 -24.11 15.64 -8.20
C ILE A 409 -24.36 16.69 -9.27
N HIS A 410 -24.12 17.95 -8.92
CA HIS A 410 -24.28 19.11 -9.78
C HIS A 410 -22.91 19.72 -10.10
N PHE A 411 -22.62 19.89 -11.38
CA PHE A 411 -21.45 20.61 -11.88
C PHE A 411 -21.89 21.92 -12.52
N TYR A 412 -21.47 23.04 -11.94
CA TYR A 412 -21.82 24.38 -12.41
C TYR A 412 -20.75 24.94 -13.35
N PRO A 413 -21.12 25.54 -14.49
CA PRO A 413 -20.16 25.99 -15.50
C PRO A 413 -19.40 27.24 -15.04
N ILE A 414 -18.08 27.21 -15.16
CA ILE A 414 -17.19 28.35 -14.92
C ILE A 414 -16.56 28.80 -16.24
N ASN A 415 -17.06 29.93 -16.74
CA ASN A 415 -16.73 30.47 -18.06
C ASN A 415 -15.80 31.69 -18.03
N GLY A 416 -15.45 32.21 -16.85
CA GLY A 416 -14.55 33.34 -16.72
C GLY A 416 -13.97 33.49 -15.31
N PRO A 417 -13.08 34.49 -15.11
CA PRO A 417 -12.36 35.19 -16.16
C PRO A 417 -11.32 34.29 -16.85
N ILE A 418 -10.98 34.57 -18.10
CA ILE A 418 -9.92 33.84 -18.82
C ILE A 418 -8.57 34.26 -18.23
N VAL A 419 -7.93 33.35 -17.48
CA VAL A 419 -6.65 33.63 -16.83
C VAL A 419 -5.49 33.34 -17.80
N LYS A 420 -4.88 34.38 -18.35
CA LYS A 420 -3.64 34.26 -19.14
C LYS A 420 -2.43 34.16 -18.21
N LEU A 421 -1.86 32.98 -18.10
CA LEU A 421 -0.68 32.75 -17.24
C LEU A 421 0.62 32.81 -18.06
N PRO A 422 1.69 33.47 -17.56
CA PRO A 422 3.00 33.48 -18.22
C PRO A 422 3.54 32.07 -18.47
N ARG A 423 4.28 31.89 -19.57
CA ARG A 423 4.97 30.61 -19.87
C ARG A 423 5.94 30.26 -18.74
N GLY A 424 5.91 29.01 -18.26
CA GLY A 424 6.76 28.54 -17.17
C GLY A 424 6.21 28.79 -15.76
N THR A 425 4.99 29.32 -15.62
CA THR A 425 4.35 29.47 -14.30
C THR A 425 4.23 28.10 -13.63
N LYS A 426 4.77 27.99 -12.41
CA LYS A 426 4.67 26.76 -11.61
C LYS A 426 3.20 26.41 -11.36
N TYR A 427 2.85 25.13 -11.47
CA TYR A 427 1.49 24.62 -11.27
C TYR A 427 0.81 25.13 -9.99
N GLN A 428 1.55 25.21 -8.88
CA GLN A 428 1.03 25.74 -7.61
C GLN A 428 0.65 27.22 -7.68
N SER A 429 1.39 28.03 -8.44
CA SER A 429 1.06 29.44 -8.64
C SER A 429 -0.16 29.58 -9.56
N MET A 430 -0.33 28.66 -10.51
CA MET A 430 -1.52 28.61 -11.39
C MET A 430 -2.80 28.26 -10.61
N GLU A 431 -2.78 27.23 -9.75
CA GLU A 431 -3.94 26.86 -8.94
C GLU A 431 -4.43 28.00 -8.03
N ASN A 432 -3.51 28.82 -7.49
CA ASN A 432 -3.87 29.97 -6.66
C ASN A 432 -4.73 30.98 -7.44
N VAL A 433 -4.23 31.42 -8.59
CA VAL A 433 -4.88 32.47 -9.38
C VAL A 433 -6.21 31.97 -9.96
N VAL A 434 -6.25 30.73 -10.44
CA VAL A 434 -7.41 30.21 -11.20
C VAL A 434 -8.51 29.65 -10.28
N VAL A 435 -8.19 29.27 -9.04
CA VAL A 435 -9.17 28.75 -8.08
C VAL A 435 -9.34 29.69 -6.89
N SER A 436 -8.29 29.95 -6.12
CA SER A 436 -8.41 30.68 -4.84
C SER A 436 -8.74 32.17 -5.01
N GLU A 437 -8.10 32.82 -5.97
CA GLU A 437 -8.26 34.26 -6.27
C GLU A 437 -9.23 34.51 -7.42
N ASN A 438 -9.92 33.48 -7.91
CA ASN A 438 -10.88 33.61 -8.99
C ASN A 438 -12.19 34.22 -8.46
N GLU A 439 -12.36 35.52 -8.65
CA GLU A 439 -13.54 36.28 -8.22
C GLU A 439 -14.84 35.68 -8.77
N TYR A 440 -14.86 35.29 -10.05
CA TYR A 440 -16.05 34.69 -10.67
C TYR A 440 -16.45 33.38 -10.00
N LEU A 441 -15.47 32.51 -9.69
CA LEU A 441 -15.73 31.27 -8.94
C LEU A 441 -16.21 31.58 -7.51
N ASN A 442 -15.60 32.55 -6.84
CA ASN A 442 -15.96 32.90 -5.47
C ASN A 442 -17.37 33.49 -5.40
N GLU A 443 -17.74 34.40 -6.31
CA GLU A 443 -19.10 34.91 -6.45
C GLU A 443 -20.10 33.79 -6.77
N SER A 444 -19.70 32.84 -7.61
CA SER A 444 -20.51 31.66 -7.95
C SER A 444 -20.81 30.80 -6.72
N ILE A 445 -19.78 30.53 -5.90
CA ILE A 445 -19.93 29.80 -4.63
C ILE A 445 -20.87 30.55 -3.69
N VAL A 446 -20.71 31.88 -3.55
CA VAL A 446 -21.56 32.71 -2.68
C VAL A 446 -23.01 32.67 -3.13
N LYS A 447 -23.28 32.89 -4.43
CA LYS A 447 -24.64 32.81 -5.00
C LYS A 447 -25.26 31.44 -4.76
N LEU A 448 -24.49 30.37 -4.93
CA LEU A 448 -24.95 29.00 -4.68
C LEU A 448 -25.33 28.83 -3.21
N VAL A 449 -24.44 29.22 -2.30
CA VAL A 449 -24.71 29.18 -0.86
C VAL A 449 -25.97 29.97 -0.54
N GLU A 450 -26.12 31.20 -1.02
CA GLU A 450 -27.29 32.06 -0.80
C GLU A 450 -28.59 31.45 -1.32
N SER A 451 -28.56 30.81 -2.49
CA SER A 451 -29.73 30.16 -3.11
C SER A 451 -30.27 28.98 -2.30
N ILE A 452 -29.45 28.34 -1.47
CA ILE A 452 -29.86 27.22 -0.62
C ILE A 452 -30.66 27.77 0.59
N PRO A 453 -31.96 27.46 0.72
CA PRO A 453 -32.83 28.11 1.70
C PRO A 453 -32.62 27.62 3.14
N SER A 454 -32.17 26.37 3.30
CA SER A 454 -31.99 25.71 4.60
C SER A 454 -31.02 24.55 4.51
N GLY A 455 -30.58 24.06 5.67
CA GLY A 455 -29.74 22.88 5.78
C GLY A 455 -28.31 23.19 6.18
N ARG A 456 -27.48 22.15 6.13
CA ARG A 456 -26.11 22.15 6.65
C ARG A 456 -25.19 22.10 5.44
N ILE A 457 -24.46 23.18 5.20
CA ILE A 457 -23.64 23.39 4.03
C ILE A 457 -22.17 23.33 4.44
N MET A 458 -21.44 22.43 3.81
CA MET A 458 -20.01 22.30 4.00
C MET A 458 -19.26 22.70 2.73
N ILE A 459 -18.36 23.67 2.84
CA ILE A 459 -17.54 24.17 1.74
C ILE A 459 -16.11 23.69 1.93
N LEU A 460 -15.58 22.91 0.99
CA LEU A 460 -14.21 22.40 1.05
C LEU A 460 -13.26 23.25 0.21
N VAL A 461 -12.22 23.81 0.84
CA VAL A 461 -11.16 24.56 0.16
C VAL A 461 -9.81 23.86 0.32
N LYS A 462 -8.94 23.99 -0.71
CA LYS A 462 -7.59 23.41 -0.66
C LYS A 462 -6.63 24.28 0.16
N ARG A 463 -6.78 25.61 0.05
CA ARG A 463 -5.84 26.61 0.60
C ARG A 463 -6.53 27.50 1.61
N LEU A 464 -5.77 27.92 2.62
CA LEU A 464 -6.28 28.81 3.66
C LEU A 464 -6.68 30.17 3.11
N THR A 465 -5.90 30.70 2.16
CA THR A 465 -6.20 31.99 1.49
C THR A 465 -7.57 31.99 0.82
N HIS A 466 -7.97 30.89 0.18
CA HIS A 466 -9.28 30.77 -0.44
C HIS A 466 -10.41 30.80 0.60
N GLY A 467 -10.25 30.07 1.70
CA GLY A 467 -11.24 30.11 2.77
C GLY A 467 -11.28 31.44 3.50
N ASP A 468 -10.17 32.16 3.63
CA ASP A 468 -10.17 33.54 4.15
C ASP A 468 -10.95 34.50 3.23
N ILE A 469 -10.84 34.34 1.91
CA ILE A 469 -11.64 35.11 0.93
C ILE A 469 -13.13 34.77 1.08
N LEU A 470 -13.48 33.49 1.05
CA LEU A 470 -14.88 33.05 1.16
C LEU A 470 -15.49 33.42 2.52
N SER A 471 -14.72 33.36 3.62
CA SER A 471 -15.18 33.75 4.95
C SER A 471 -15.50 35.25 5.04
N LYS A 472 -14.78 36.10 4.29
CA LYS A 472 -15.12 37.53 4.17
C LYS A 472 -16.40 37.76 3.36
N MET A 473 -16.61 36.96 2.31
CA MET A 473 -17.81 37.07 1.46
C MET A 473 -19.05 36.42 2.10
N LEU A 474 -18.85 35.44 2.98
CA LEU A 474 -19.88 34.74 3.75
C LEU A 474 -19.66 34.99 5.25
N PRO A 475 -19.98 36.19 5.77
CA PRO A 475 -19.65 36.58 7.16
C PRO A 475 -20.30 35.69 8.22
N ASN A 476 -21.39 35.00 7.89
CA ASN A 476 -22.09 34.08 8.79
C ASN A 476 -21.55 32.63 8.71
N ALA A 477 -20.57 32.36 7.84
CA ALA A 477 -19.99 31.03 7.71
C ALA A 477 -18.89 30.79 8.75
N TYR A 478 -18.92 29.63 9.41
CA TYR A 478 -17.83 29.18 10.28
C TYR A 478 -16.61 28.82 9.43
N TRP A 479 -15.45 29.41 9.69
CA TRP A 479 -14.23 29.12 8.95
C TRP A 479 -13.26 28.29 9.79
N VAL A 480 -13.08 27.01 9.43
CA VAL A 480 -12.25 26.05 10.17
C VAL A 480 -10.93 25.73 9.46
N LYS A 481 -9.83 26.06 10.14
CA LYS A 481 -8.43 25.94 9.70
C LYS A 481 -7.72 24.73 10.31
N GLY A 482 -6.61 24.35 9.69
CA GLY A 482 -5.73 23.24 10.11
C GLY A 482 -5.01 23.45 11.45
N ASP A 483 -4.92 24.70 11.91
CA ASP A 483 -4.25 25.05 13.18
C ASP A 483 -5.24 25.48 14.27
N ASP A 484 -6.54 25.46 13.99
CA ASP A 484 -7.55 25.76 15.01
C ASP A 484 -7.46 24.73 16.15
N ASN A 485 -7.66 25.23 17.38
CA ASN A 485 -7.67 24.38 18.56
C ASN A 485 -8.83 23.38 18.51
N VAL A 486 -8.72 22.33 19.33
CA VAL A 486 -9.70 21.23 19.34
C VAL A 486 -11.09 21.72 19.74
N GLU A 487 -11.18 22.70 20.65
CA GLU A 487 -12.44 23.25 21.16
C GLU A 487 -13.23 24.01 20.09
N THR A 488 -12.58 24.91 19.35
CA THR A 488 -13.19 25.67 18.25
C THR A 488 -13.71 24.73 17.17
N ARG A 489 -12.94 23.69 16.83
CA ARG A 489 -13.39 22.67 15.88
C ARG A 489 -14.60 21.92 16.38
N GLU A 490 -14.56 21.44 17.62
CA GLU A 490 -15.66 20.68 18.20
C GLU A 490 -16.93 21.52 18.26
N HIS A 491 -16.82 22.82 18.58
CA HIS A 491 -17.94 23.74 18.55
C HIS A 491 -18.60 23.83 17.16
N VAL A 492 -17.82 24.04 16.10
CA VAL A 492 -18.35 24.10 14.72
C VAL A 492 -18.95 22.75 14.30
N ILE A 493 -18.31 21.65 14.67
CA ILE A 493 -18.82 20.29 14.41
C ILE A 493 -20.17 20.08 15.12
N GLN A 494 -20.31 20.56 16.36
CA GLN A 494 -21.56 20.51 17.10
C GLN A 494 -22.66 21.34 16.45
N GLN A 495 -22.34 22.54 15.94
CA GLN A 495 -23.30 23.34 15.15
C GLN A 495 -23.76 22.59 13.89
N LEU A 496 -22.84 21.97 13.16
CA LEU A 496 -23.18 21.14 12.01
C LEU A 496 -23.92 19.84 12.37
N ARG A 497 -23.89 19.38 13.62
CA ARG A 497 -24.62 18.18 14.05
C ARG A 497 -26.02 18.51 14.53
N ASN A 498 -26.13 19.48 15.43
CA ASN A 498 -27.28 19.65 16.33
C ASN A 498 -27.85 21.08 16.35
N SER A 499 -27.43 21.98 15.46
CA SER A 499 -28.00 23.33 15.45
C SER A 499 -29.47 23.32 15.03
N ASN A 500 -30.27 24.13 15.72
CA ASN A 500 -31.67 24.42 15.35
C ASN A 500 -31.76 25.54 14.30
N GLU A 501 -30.63 26.10 13.86
CA GLU A 501 -30.62 27.10 12.83
C GLU A 501 -31.13 26.54 11.51
N LYS A 502 -31.93 27.35 10.81
CA LYS A 502 -32.46 27.00 9.48
C LYS A 502 -31.33 26.68 8.50
N LYS A 503 -30.18 27.34 8.62
CA LYS A 503 -29.06 27.22 7.69
C LYS A 503 -27.73 27.42 8.40
N VAL A 504 -26.89 26.39 8.37
CA VAL A 504 -25.53 26.42 8.93
C VAL A 504 -24.53 26.28 7.79
N VAL A 505 -23.58 27.21 7.70
CA VAL A 505 -22.52 27.19 6.67
C VAL A 505 -21.18 27.05 7.35
N ALA A 506 -20.38 26.09 6.92
CA ALA A 506 -19.02 25.91 7.42
C ALA A 506 -18.03 25.66 6.28
N ILE A 507 -16.95 26.41 6.27
CA ILE A 507 -15.84 26.28 5.33
C ILE A 507 -14.75 25.47 6.04
N PHE A 508 -14.19 24.48 5.34
CA PHE A 508 -13.12 23.63 5.85
C PHE A 508 -11.95 23.58 4.89
N SER A 509 -10.75 23.74 5.46
CA SER A 509 -9.53 23.34 4.77
C SER A 509 -9.44 21.82 4.63
N SER A 510 -8.70 21.34 3.62
CA SER A 510 -8.43 19.92 3.38
C SER A 510 -7.88 19.15 4.60
N ILE A 511 -7.28 19.84 5.57
CA ILE A 511 -6.79 19.28 6.84
C ILE A 511 -7.89 19.32 7.91
N GLY A 512 -8.63 20.43 8.01
CA GLY A 512 -9.70 20.63 9.02
C GLY A 512 -10.89 19.67 8.86
N TYR A 513 -11.05 19.06 7.69
CA TYR A 513 -12.12 18.08 7.41
C TYR A 513 -11.78 16.63 7.84
N VAL A 514 -10.51 16.30 8.08
CA VAL A 514 -10.09 14.91 8.33
C VAL A 514 -10.57 14.43 9.70
N GLY A 515 -11.48 13.47 9.71
CA GLY A 515 -11.97 12.81 10.94
C GLY A 515 -13.24 13.44 11.51
N VAL A 516 -13.79 14.44 10.84
CA VAL A 516 -15.06 15.05 11.22
C VAL A 516 -16.21 14.09 10.91
N ASP A 517 -17.08 13.84 11.88
CA ASP A 517 -18.33 13.12 11.68
C ASP A 517 -19.52 14.06 11.68
N VAL A 518 -19.77 14.67 10.53
CA VAL A 518 -20.86 15.61 10.29
C VAL A 518 -21.84 15.04 9.28
N ARG A 519 -23.12 15.35 9.52
CA ARG A 519 -24.23 14.98 8.64
C ARG A 519 -24.65 16.23 7.89
N ILE A 520 -24.25 16.34 6.63
CA ILE A 520 -24.44 17.57 5.84
C ILE A 520 -25.47 17.35 4.74
N HIS A 521 -26.26 18.37 4.44
CA HIS A 521 -27.22 18.37 3.34
C HIS A 521 -26.53 18.72 2.02
N HIS A 522 -25.63 19.70 2.06
CA HIS A 522 -24.91 20.20 0.89
C HIS A 522 -23.40 20.10 1.08
N LEU A 523 -22.70 19.58 0.08
CA LEU A 523 -21.25 19.53 -0.01
C LEU A 523 -20.76 20.34 -1.21
N ILE A 524 -20.13 21.48 -0.97
CA ILE A 524 -19.57 22.35 -2.02
C ILE A 524 -18.05 22.11 -2.13
N ASN A 525 -17.60 21.57 -3.25
CA ASN A 525 -16.18 21.37 -3.54
C ASN A 525 -15.55 22.62 -4.19
N ALA A 526 -15.21 23.62 -3.37
CA ALA A 526 -14.50 24.82 -3.83
C ALA A 526 -13.00 24.58 -4.12
N SER A 527 -12.46 23.40 -3.78
CA SER A 527 -11.01 23.15 -3.78
C SER A 527 -10.39 22.93 -5.18
N GLY A 528 -11.21 22.61 -6.19
CA GLY A 528 -10.74 22.23 -7.53
C GLY A 528 -9.70 21.10 -7.55
N GLY A 529 -8.95 21.01 -8.65
CA GLY A 529 -7.76 20.16 -8.76
C GLY A 529 -7.98 18.68 -9.15
N LYS A 530 -6.87 17.98 -9.36
CA LYS A 530 -6.79 16.57 -9.78
C LYS A 530 -6.56 15.65 -8.59
N ASP A 531 -7.63 15.10 -8.06
CA ASP A 531 -7.57 13.85 -7.30
C ASP A 531 -8.95 13.18 -7.27
N PRO A 532 -9.20 12.23 -8.18
CA PRO A 532 -10.47 11.51 -8.21
C PRO A 532 -10.71 10.66 -6.95
N ASN A 533 -9.66 10.09 -6.35
CA ASN A 533 -9.79 9.29 -5.13
C ASN A 533 -10.18 10.17 -3.94
N MET A 534 -9.54 11.35 -3.83
CA MET A 534 -9.94 12.35 -2.83
C MET A 534 -11.38 12.83 -3.04
N THR A 535 -11.85 12.90 -4.30
CA THR A 535 -13.23 13.28 -4.62
C THR A 535 -14.23 12.26 -4.07
N ILE A 536 -13.99 10.95 -4.30
CA ILE A 536 -14.80 9.87 -3.72
C ILE A 536 -14.79 9.96 -2.18
N GLN A 537 -13.60 10.11 -1.59
CA GLN A 537 -13.47 10.17 -0.13
C GLN A 537 -14.17 11.40 0.48
N LYS A 538 -14.15 12.53 -0.21
CA LYS A 538 -14.88 13.74 0.20
C LYS A 538 -16.38 13.52 0.15
N LEU A 539 -16.88 12.97 -0.96
CA LEU A 539 -18.30 12.68 -1.17
C LEU A 539 -18.83 11.70 -0.11
N GLY A 540 -18.20 10.52 0.05
CA GLY A 540 -18.78 9.48 0.90
C GLY A 540 -18.72 9.79 2.41
N ARG A 541 -17.86 10.70 2.85
CA ARG A 541 -17.97 11.31 4.18
C ARG A 541 -19.25 12.14 4.33
N GLY A 542 -19.67 12.83 3.28
CA GLY A 542 -20.94 13.54 3.21
C GLY A 542 -22.15 12.60 3.12
N LEU A 543 -22.03 11.37 2.60
CA LEU A 543 -23.16 10.45 2.39
C LEU A 543 -23.73 9.82 3.67
N ARG A 544 -23.17 10.13 4.84
CA ARG A 544 -23.72 9.66 6.11
C ARG A 544 -25.16 10.13 6.29
N LYS A 545 -25.99 9.21 6.80
CA LYS A 545 -27.40 9.42 7.07
C LYS A 545 -27.64 10.30 8.29
N ALA A 546 -28.76 11.01 8.26
CA ALA A 546 -29.33 11.74 9.39
C ALA A 546 -30.84 11.51 9.41
N GLU A 547 -31.49 11.62 10.56
CA GLU A 547 -32.96 11.53 10.64
C GLU A 547 -33.65 12.59 9.78
N ASP A 548 -33.04 13.77 9.67
CA ASP A 548 -33.50 14.92 8.90
C ASP A 548 -32.94 14.96 7.47
N LYS A 549 -32.25 13.91 7.01
CA LYS A 549 -31.56 13.88 5.71
C LYS A 549 -31.79 12.59 4.95
N ASN A 550 -32.39 12.73 3.77
CA ASN A 550 -32.58 11.62 2.83
C ASN A 550 -31.53 11.59 1.72
N GLN A 551 -30.91 12.73 1.39
CA GLN A 551 -30.04 12.89 0.23
C GLN A 551 -28.92 13.90 0.52
N LEU A 552 -27.77 13.72 -0.14
CA LEU A 552 -26.68 14.68 -0.20
C LEU A 552 -26.69 15.39 -1.55
N ASP A 553 -26.75 16.72 -1.54
CA ASP A 553 -26.48 17.53 -2.72
C ASP A 553 -24.99 17.87 -2.79
N TYR A 554 -24.30 17.31 -3.78
CA TYR A 554 -22.89 17.59 -4.04
C TYR A 554 -22.78 18.61 -5.17
N HIS A 555 -22.06 19.69 -4.89
CA HIS A 555 -21.86 20.81 -5.79
C HIS A 555 -20.39 20.97 -6.14
N ASP A 556 -20.07 20.94 -7.43
CA ASP A 556 -18.73 21.11 -7.97
C ASP A 556 -18.78 22.06 -9.17
N PHE A 557 -17.62 22.42 -9.70
CA PHE A 557 -17.48 23.44 -10.72
C PHE A 557 -16.79 22.87 -11.95
N TYR A 558 -17.43 23.03 -13.10
CA TYR A 558 -16.96 22.62 -14.41
C TYR A 558 -16.29 23.78 -15.12
N PHE A 559 -14.95 23.79 -15.13
CA PHE A 559 -14.19 24.83 -15.79
C PHE A 559 -14.22 24.63 -17.30
N SER A 560 -14.60 25.66 -18.06
CA SER A 560 -14.49 25.62 -19.51
C SER A 560 -13.02 25.54 -19.95
N GLU A 561 -12.76 24.87 -21.07
CA GLU A 561 -11.41 24.76 -21.64
C GLU A 561 -10.77 26.15 -21.89
N LYS A 562 -11.59 27.14 -22.25
CA LYS A 562 -11.19 28.53 -22.48
C LYS A 562 -10.65 29.20 -21.22
N VAL A 563 -11.19 28.87 -20.05
CA VAL A 563 -10.71 29.41 -18.77
C VAL A 563 -9.38 28.78 -18.41
N ASN A 564 -9.31 27.45 -18.41
CA ASN A 564 -8.09 26.73 -18.13
C ASN A 564 -8.20 25.25 -18.54
N LYS A 565 -7.38 24.82 -19.51
CA LYS A 565 -7.33 23.44 -19.99
C LYS A 565 -7.09 22.41 -18.88
N TYR A 566 -6.18 22.67 -17.94
CA TYR A 566 -5.88 21.71 -16.87
C TYR A 566 -7.07 21.53 -15.92
N LEU A 567 -7.73 22.61 -15.49
CA LEU A 567 -8.90 22.50 -14.62
C LEU A 567 -10.11 21.89 -15.34
N HIS A 568 -10.23 22.11 -16.65
CA HIS A 568 -11.22 21.43 -17.47
C HIS A 568 -11.03 19.91 -17.42
N GLU A 569 -9.83 19.42 -17.77
CA GLU A 569 -9.48 17.99 -17.70
C GLU A 569 -9.69 17.42 -16.28
N HIS A 570 -9.37 18.19 -15.24
CA HIS A 570 -9.60 17.77 -13.85
C HIS A 570 -11.09 17.66 -13.52
N SER A 571 -11.92 18.56 -14.05
CA SER A 571 -13.37 18.52 -13.85
C SER A 571 -13.97 17.29 -14.53
N GLU A 572 -13.54 16.98 -15.76
CA GLU A 572 -13.94 15.76 -16.46
C GLU A 572 -13.52 14.48 -15.73
N ALA A 573 -12.29 14.45 -15.20
CA ALA A 573 -11.82 13.33 -14.41
C ALA A 573 -12.66 13.10 -13.14
N ARG A 574 -13.04 14.17 -12.43
CA ARG A 574 -13.94 14.09 -11.25
C ARG A 574 -15.32 13.57 -11.66
N MET A 575 -15.94 14.13 -12.69
CA MET A 575 -17.25 13.67 -13.19
C MET A 575 -17.22 12.20 -13.58
N THR A 576 -16.18 11.77 -14.31
CA THR A 576 -16.03 10.38 -14.76
C THR A 576 -15.99 9.41 -13.58
N VAL A 577 -15.25 9.75 -12.53
CA VAL A 577 -15.13 8.89 -11.35
C VAL A 577 -16.43 8.87 -10.53
N LEU A 578 -17.11 10.00 -10.40
CA LEU A 578 -18.41 10.07 -9.73
C LEU A 578 -19.49 9.25 -10.45
N LYS A 579 -19.50 9.28 -11.79
CA LYS A 579 -20.37 8.41 -12.60
C LYS A 579 -20.04 6.93 -12.42
N LYS A 580 -18.75 6.58 -12.37
CA LYS A 580 -18.30 5.19 -12.13
C LYS A 580 -18.70 4.65 -10.75
N GLU A 581 -18.81 5.51 -9.74
CA GLU A 581 -19.32 5.16 -8.42
C GLU A 581 -20.86 4.99 -8.38
N GLY A 582 -21.54 5.18 -9.51
CA GLY A 582 -22.99 4.97 -9.64
C GLY A 582 -23.84 6.19 -9.29
N HIS A 583 -23.24 7.37 -9.14
CA HIS A 583 -23.99 8.59 -8.82
C HIS A 583 -24.51 9.31 -10.07
N PRO A 584 -25.74 9.83 -10.05
CA PRO A 584 -26.25 10.68 -11.12
C PRO A 584 -25.50 12.02 -11.14
N VAL A 585 -24.89 12.36 -12.28
CA VAL A 585 -24.10 13.58 -12.47
C VAL A 585 -24.76 14.49 -13.51
N TYR A 586 -25.13 15.69 -13.08
CA TYR A 586 -25.75 16.75 -13.87
C TYR A 586 -24.73 17.86 -14.13
N VAL A 587 -24.64 18.31 -15.37
CA VAL A 587 -23.89 19.53 -15.74
C VAL A 587 -24.92 20.60 -16.01
N GLU A 588 -24.91 21.65 -15.19
CA GLU A 588 -25.90 22.72 -15.28
C GLU A 588 -25.60 23.63 -16.48
N ASN A 589 -26.64 24.15 -17.11
CA ASN A 589 -26.50 25.08 -18.26
C ASN A 589 -26.11 26.49 -17.80
N GLU A 590 -26.54 26.87 -16.60
CA GLU A 590 -26.29 28.17 -15.99
C GLU A 590 -25.77 27.98 -14.56
N LEU A 591 -25.17 29.03 -14.02
CA LEU A 591 -24.57 29.00 -12.69
C LEU A 591 -25.57 28.65 -11.59
N ILE A 592 -26.82 29.10 -11.73
CA ILE A 592 -28.00 28.74 -10.94
C ILE A 592 -29.22 29.20 -11.78
N PRO A 593 -30.30 28.42 -11.93
CA PRO A 593 -31.56 29.02 -12.34
C PRO A 593 -31.94 30.08 -11.31
N LEU A 594 -32.09 31.34 -11.73
CA LEU A 594 -32.64 32.39 -10.87
C LEU A 594 -33.87 31.82 -10.18
N VAL A 595 -33.82 31.73 -8.84
CA VAL A 595 -35.01 31.43 -8.04
C VAL A 595 -36.01 32.52 -8.41
N LYS A 596 -37.05 32.15 -9.15
CA LYS A 596 -38.16 33.04 -9.48
C LYS A 596 -38.97 33.34 -8.23
#